data_AF-A0A1Q7K4R1-F1
#
_entry.id   AF-A0A1Q7K4R1-F1
#
_cell.length_a   1.000
_cell.length_b   1.000
_cell.length_c   1.000
_cell.angle_alpha   90.00
_cell.angle_beta   90.00
_cell.angle_gamma   90.00
#
_symmetry.space_group_name_H-M   'P 1'
#
loop_
_entity.id
_entity.type
_entity.pdbx_description
1 polymer ?
#
loop_
_entity_poly.entity_id
_entity_poly.type
_entity_poly.pdbx_seq_one_letter_code
_entity_poly.pdbx_strand_id
1 'polypeptide(L)' 'MGLDVRVPVGLMFATMGVLLVTYGLFGDQSIYGRSLGININLVWGLVILAFAITLLAVSKLSRHG' A
#
# COMPACT_ATOMS: atom_id res chain seq x y z
N MET A 1 0.90 22.75 16.84
CA MET A 1 1.81 21.72 16.26
C MET A 1 1.07 21.09 15.09
N GLY A 2 1.40 21.46 13.85
CA GLY A 2 0.76 20.86 12.68
C GLY A 2 1.17 19.39 12.60
N LEU A 3 0.21 18.46 12.64
CA LEU A 3 0.48 17.07 12.33
C LEU A 3 1.04 16.99 10.91
N ASP A 4 2.21 16.38 10.75
CA ASP A 4 2.72 16.07 9.42
C ASP A 4 1.73 15.10 8.74
N VAL A 5 0.94 15.64 7.81
CA VAL A 5 -0.12 14.94 7.08
C VAL A 5 0.43 13.69 6.37
N ARG A 6 1.73 13.65 6.08
CA ARG A 6 2.38 12.50 5.44
C ARG A 6 2.25 11.24 6.29
N VAL A 7 2.32 11.36 7.62
CA VAL A 7 2.27 10.20 8.51
C VAL A 7 0.90 9.50 8.50
N PRO A 8 -0.23 10.17 8.80
CA PRO A 8 -1.54 9.52 8.75
C PRO A 8 -1.90 9.04 7.34
N VAL A 9 -1.56 9.82 6.29
CA VAL A 9 -1.80 9.41 4.90
C VAL A 9 -0.98 8.16 4.54
N GLY A 10 0.31 8.13 4.89
CA GLY A 10 1.18 6.99 4.66
C GLY A 10 0.72 5.73 5.40
N LEU A 11 0.24 5.86 6.63
CA LEU A 11 -0.34 4.74 7.38
C LEU A 11 -1.63 4.20 6.74
N MET A 12 -2.51 5.08 6.25
CA MET A 12 -3.72 4.66 5.53
C MET A 12 -3.39 3.86 4.27
N PHE A 13 -2.45 4.36 3.43
CA PHE A 13 -2.01 3.63 2.24
C PHE A 13 -1.29 2.33 2.59
N ALA A 14 -0.43 2.32 3.62
CA ALA A 14 0.25 1.10 4.05
C ALA A 14 -0.75 0.02 4.49
N THR A 15 -1.77 0.41 5.27
CA THR A 15 -2.84 -0.51 5.72
C THR A 15 -3.58 -1.10 4.52
N MET A 16 -4.00 -0.25 3.58
CA MET A 16 -4.72 -0.72 2.38
C MET A 16 -3.84 -1.61 1.49
N GLY A 17 -2.56 -1.25 1.33
CA GLY A 17 -1.59 -2.05 0.58
C GLY A 17 -1.38 -3.43 1.20
N VAL A 18 -1.23 -3.52 2.53
CA VAL A 18 -1.13 -4.80 3.24
C VAL A 18 -2.38 -5.64 3.06
N LEU A 19 -3.58 -5.05 3.16
CA LEU A 19 -4.84 -5.77 2.94
C LEU A 19 -4.93 -6.33 1.51
N LEU A 20 -4.55 -5.54 0.51
CA LEU A 20 -4.56 -5.99 -0.90
C LEU A 20 -3.51 -7.06 -1.19
N VAL A 21 -2.29 -6.93 -0.64
CA VAL A 21 -1.23 -7.95 -0.79
C VAL A 21 -1.65 -9.25 -0.12
N THR A 22 -2.16 -9.20 1.12
CA THR A 22 -2.61 -10.40 1.84
C THR A 22 -3.77 -11.07 1.11
N TYR A 23 -4.75 -10.32 0.63
CA TYR A 23 -5.83 -10.87 -0.18
C TYR A 23 -5.34 -11.39 -1.54
N GLY A 24 -4.38 -10.73 -2.18
CA GLY A 24 -3.74 -11.21 -3.39
C GLY A 24 -3.06 -12.57 -3.20
N LEU A 25 -2.40 -12.78 -2.06
CA LEU A 25 -1.67 -14.02 -1.74
C LEU A 25 -2.57 -15.16 -1.28
N PHE A 26 -3.57 -14.87 -0.43
CA PHE A 26 -4.37 -15.89 0.26
C PHE A 26 -5.83 -15.96 -0.20
N GLY A 27 -6.29 -14.96 -0.95
CA GLY A 27 -7.66 -14.89 -1.45
C GLY A 27 -7.92 -15.80 -2.64
N ASP A 28 -9.20 -15.99 -2.94
CA ASP A 28 -9.66 -16.80 -4.06
C ASP A 28 -9.18 -16.23 -5.40
N GLN A 29 -8.44 -17.02 -6.17
CA GLN A 29 -7.90 -16.62 -7.46
C GLN A 29 -8.96 -16.64 -8.58
N SER A 30 -10.11 -17.29 -8.37
CA SER A 30 -11.20 -17.41 -9.37
C SER A 30 -11.75 -16.04 -9.79
N ILE A 31 -11.69 -15.07 -8.89
CA ILE A 31 -12.17 -13.70 -9.10
C ILE A 31 -11.39 -12.97 -10.21
N TYR A 32 -10.15 -13.38 -10.47
CA TYR A 32 -9.25 -12.75 -11.45
C TYR A 32 -9.56 -13.14 -12.88
N GLY A 33 -10.55 -14.00 -13.14
CA GLY A 33 -11.07 -14.22 -14.51
C GLY A 33 -11.50 -12.90 -15.18
N ARG A 34 -12.02 -11.94 -14.39
CA ARG A 34 -12.37 -10.59 -14.86
C ARG A 34 -11.15 -9.70 -15.17
N SER A 35 -9.98 -10.09 -14.67
CA SER A 35 -8.69 -9.41 -14.86
C SER A 35 -7.75 -10.19 -15.78
N LEU A 36 -8.30 -11.03 -16.68
CA LEU A 36 -7.53 -11.90 -17.58
C LEU A 36 -6.58 -12.88 -16.84
N GLY A 37 -6.94 -13.31 -15.64
CA GLY A 37 -6.12 -14.16 -14.79
C GLY A 37 -4.99 -13.42 -14.06
N ILE A 38 -4.92 -12.09 -14.20
CA ILE A 38 -3.91 -11.27 -13.51
C ILE A 38 -4.39 -11.00 -12.08
N ASN A 39 -3.51 -11.30 -11.12
CA ASN A 39 -3.74 -11.00 -9.71
C ASN A 39 -3.59 -9.49 -9.43
N ILE A 40 -4.64 -8.75 -9.78
CA ILE A 40 -4.65 -7.29 -9.74
C ILE A 40 -4.50 -6.75 -8.32
N ASN A 41 -4.99 -7.50 -7.32
CA ASN A 41 -4.88 -7.13 -5.91
C ASN A 41 -3.44 -7.20 -5.42
N LEU A 42 -2.69 -8.23 -5.80
CA LEU A 42 -1.27 -8.34 -5.43
C LEU A 42 -0.45 -7.25 -6.11
N VAL A 43 -0.63 -7.03 -7.41
CA VAL A 43 0.14 -6.04 -8.18
C VAL A 43 -0.09 -4.63 -7.63
N TRP A 44 -1.35 -4.20 -7.51
CA TRP A 44 -1.64 -2.86 -7.00
C TRP A 44 -1.41 -2.73 -5.49
N GLY A 45 -1.60 -3.80 -4.72
CA GLY A 45 -1.25 -3.84 -3.31
C GLY A 45 0.24 -3.55 -3.09
N LEU A 46 1.12 -4.16 -3.89
CA LEU A 46 2.56 -3.90 -3.83
C LEU A 46 2.91 -2.46 -4.26
N VAL A 47 2.28 -1.93 -5.31
CA VAL A 47 2.49 -0.54 -5.76
C VAL A 47 2.09 0.45 -4.66
N ILE A 48 0.90 0.28 -4.07
CA ILE A 48 0.41 1.15 -2.99
C ILE A 48 1.31 1.04 -1.76
N LEU A 49 1.76 -0.18 -1.41
CA LEU A 49 2.63 -0.39 -0.26
C LEU A 49 4.02 0.26 -0.46
N ALA A 50 4.60 0.14 -1.66
CA ALA A 50 5.85 0.81 -2.01
C ALA A 50 5.72 2.34 -1.93
N PHE A 51 4.61 2.89 -2.41
CA PHE A 51 4.30 4.32 -2.29
C PHE A 51 4.18 4.74 -0.82
N ALA A 52 3.45 3.98 -0.01
CA ALA A 52 3.27 4.26 1.42
C ALA A 52 4.61 4.26 2.18
N ILE A 53 5.46 3.26 1.91
CA ILE A 53 6.81 3.17 2.51
C ILE A 53 7.64 4.38 2.12
N THR A 54 7.61 4.79 0.84
CA THR A 54 8.35 5.97 0.36
C THR A 54 7.89 7.22 1.08
N LEU A 55 6.58 7.40 1.21
CA LEU A 55 5.98 8.57 1.85
C LEU A 55 6.33 8.65 3.35
N LEU A 56 6.31 7.50 4.05
CA LEU A 56 6.73 7.40 5.44
C LEU A 56 8.23 7.61 5.60
N ALA A 57 9.07 7.10 4.69
CA ALA A 57 10.51 7.30 4.72
C ALA A 57 10.88 8.77 4.56
N VAL A 58 10.25 9.48 3.61
CA VAL A 58 10.45 10.94 3.45
C VAL A 58 10.00 11.70 4.71
N SER A 59 8.89 11.31 5.34
CA SER A 59 8.43 11.96 6.59
C SER A 59 9.43 11.79 7.74
N LYS A 60 10.10 10.64 7.84
CA LYS A 60 11.15 10.39 8.83
C LYS A 60 12.40 11.22 8.53
N LEU A 61 12.80 11.29 7.27
CA LEU A 61 14.00 12.03 6.85
C LEU A 61 13.83 13.54 7.07
N SER A 62 12.64 14.10 6.79
CA SER A 62 12.33 15.51 7.03
C SER A 62 12.27 15.92 8.50
N ARG A 63 12.21 14.97 9.45
CA ARG A 63 12.23 15.26 10.89
C ARG A 63 13.63 15.33 11.48
N HIS A 64 14.65 14.92 10.72
CA HIS A 64 16.05 14.84 11.16
C HIS A 64 16.96 15.89 10.51
N GLY A 65 16.43 16.80 9.68
CA GLY A 65 17.13 17.96 9.14
C GLY A 65 16.48 19.25 9.63
#